data_AF-A0A2T4J9E2-F1
#
_entry.id   AF-A0A2T4J9E2-F1
#
_cell.length_a   1.000
_cell.length_b   1.000
_cell.length_c   1.000
_cell.angle_alpha   90.00
_cell.angle_beta   90.00
_cell.angle_gamma   90.00
#
_symmetry.space_group_name_H-M   'P 1'
#
loop_
_entity.id
_entity.type
_entity.pdbx_description
1 polymer ?
#
loop_
_entity_poly.entity_id
_entity_poly.type
_entity_poly.pdbx_seq_one_letter_code
_entity_poly.pdbx_strand_id
1 'polypeptide(L)'
;MTKMVLEEIKQELIAANAVKGEEEFCVGWLGKNASYMRTLRFQQLQPSADALVVCASKLNYYRTKLERSSEARHRAWAERFAALHEKCTVALNEQAEAKWRVAERMGAA
;
A
#
# COMPACT_ATOMS: atom_id res chain seq x y z
N MET A 1 11.41 -5.93 3.05
CA MET A 1 11.20 -4.48 2.84
C MET A 1 9.72 -4.07 2.86
N THR A 2 8.78 -5.01 2.71
CA THR A 2 7.34 -4.77 2.54
C THR A 2 6.64 -4.15 3.75
N LYS A 3 7.04 -4.48 4.99
CA LYS A 3 6.54 -3.79 6.20
C LYS A 3 6.76 -2.27 6.18
N MET A 4 7.81 -1.82 5.49
CA MET A 4 8.09 -0.38 5.35
C MET A 4 7.10 0.31 4.41
N VAL A 5 6.48 -0.41 3.45
CA VAL A 5 5.63 0.23 2.45
C VAL A 5 4.35 0.80 3.05
N LEU A 6 3.63 0.03 3.87
CA LEU A 6 2.41 0.51 4.50
C LEU A 6 2.67 1.58 5.55
N GLU A 7 3.82 1.49 6.24
CA GLU A 7 4.22 2.52 7.21
C GLU A 7 4.56 3.84 6.49
N GLU A 8 5.33 3.78 5.40
CA GLU A 8 5.67 4.93 4.58
C GLU A 8 4.40 5.60 4.01
N ILE A 9 3.49 4.81 3.43
CA ILE A 9 2.22 5.32 2.91
C ILE A 9 1.41 5.99 4.02
N LYS A 10 1.32 5.36 5.19
CA LYS A 10 0.62 5.96 6.34
C LYS A 10 1.22 7.31 6.72
N GLN A 11 2.55 7.40 6.84
CA GLN A 11 3.21 8.66 7.21
C GLN A 11 2.96 9.75 6.17
N GLU A 12 3.07 9.43 4.88
CA GLU A 12 2.77 10.37 3.79
C GLU A 12 1.31 10.84 3.82
N LEU A 13 0.36 9.94 4.08
CA LEU A 13 -1.07 10.29 4.18
C LEU A 13 -1.37 11.15 5.42
N ILE A 14 -0.69 10.91 6.55
CA ILE A 14 -0.81 11.75 7.74
C ILE A 14 -0.22 13.14 7.46
N ALA A 15 0.96 13.20 6.84
CA ALA A 15 1.59 14.46 6.44
C ALA A 15 0.74 15.25 5.42
N ALA A 16 0.00 14.55 4.57
CA ALA A 16 -0.99 15.11 3.65
C ALA A 16 -2.29 15.57 4.33
N ASN A 17 -2.48 15.29 5.63
CA ASN A 17 -3.73 15.42 6.35
C ASN A 17 -4.90 14.64 5.71
N ALA A 18 -4.59 13.57 4.98
CA ALA A 18 -5.55 12.68 4.32
C ALA A 18 -6.07 11.57 5.23
N VAL A 19 -5.35 11.27 6.32
CA VAL A 19 -5.79 10.42 7.43
C VAL A 19 -5.31 11.03 8.74
N LYS A 20 -6.12 10.93 9.80
CA LYS A 20 -5.80 11.49 11.12
C LYS A 20 -4.89 10.58 11.94
N GLY A 21 -4.75 9.32 11.56
CA GLY A 21 -3.94 8.36 12.28
C GLY A 21 -4.00 6.94 11.72
N GLU A 22 -3.36 6.02 12.44
CA GLU A 22 -3.20 4.63 12.00
C GLU A 22 -4.53 3.87 11.90
N GLU A 23 -5.49 4.12 12.81
CA GLU A 23 -6.80 3.48 12.78
C GLU A 23 -7.57 3.81 11.49
N GLU A 24 -7.66 5.11 11.16
CA GLU A 24 -8.32 5.58 9.94
C GLU A 24 -7.60 5.07 8.69
N PHE A 25 -6.27 4.97 8.73
CA PHE A 25 -5.52 4.32 7.66
C PHE A 25 -5.88 2.84 7.51
N CYS A 26 -5.90 2.06 8.61
CA CYS A 26 -6.23 0.64 8.54
C CYS A 26 -7.65 0.39 8.01
N VAL A 27 -8.64 1.09 8.57
CA VAL A 27 -10.05 0.89 8.19
C VAL A 27 -10.34 1.51 6.84
N GLY A 28 -9.95 2.76 6.63
CA GLY A 28 -10.31 3.53 5.45
C GLY A 28 -9.47 3.21 4.22
N TRP A 29 -8.17 2.91 4.37
CA TRP A 29 -7.25 2.74 3.24
C TRP A 29 -6.81 1.30 2.99
N LEU A 30 -6.86 0.42 4.00
CA LEU A 30 -6.50 -0.99 3.83
C LEU A 30 -7.70 -1.93 3.81
N GLY A 31 -8.90 -1.47 4.21
CA GLY A 31 -10.06 -2.33 4.41
C GLY A 31 -9.83 -3.37 5.51
N LYS A 32 -8.99 -3.06 6.50
CA LYS A 32 -8.64 -3.94 7.63
C LYS A 32 -9.14 -3.34 8.94
N ASN A 33 -9.10 -4.13 10.01
CA ASN A 33 -9.43 -3.63 11.34
C ASN A 33 -8.35 -2.66 11.86
N ALA A 34 -8.73 -1.81 12.83
CA ALA A 34 -7.87 -0.80 13.44
C ALA A 34 -6.54 -1.36 14.02
N SER A 35 -6.54 -2.62 14.44
CA SER A 35 -5.35 -3.27 15.02
C SER A 35 -4.39 -3.85 13.99
N TYR A 36 -4.71 -3.83 12.70
CA TYR A 36 -3.97 -4.54 11.66
C TYR A 36 -2.48 -4.20 11.63
N MET A 37 -2.13 -2.92 11.54
CA MET A 37 -0.73 -2.46 11.53
C MET A 37 0.01 -2.83 12.83
N ARG A 38 -0.66 -2.75 13.98
CA ARG A 38 -0.10 -3.20 15.26
C ARG A 38 0.21 -4.69 15.27
N THR A 39 -0.70 -5.52 14.75
CA THR A 39 -0.51 -6.96 14.62
C THR A 39 0.66 -7.28 13.70
N LEU A 40 0.75 -6.64 12.54
CA LEU A 40 1.90 -6.78 11.63
C LEU A 40 3.22 -6.42 12.33
N ARG A 41 3.22 -5.35 13.15
CA ARG A 41 4.39 -4.95 13.91
C ARG A 41 4.83 -6.00 14.92
N PHE A 42 3.91 -6.40 15.79
CA PHE A 42 4.16 -7.34 16.89
C PHE A 42 4.57 -8.72 16.40
N GLN A 43 3.87 -9.24 15.39
CA GLN A 43 4.11 -10.59 14.85
C GLN A 43 5.18 -10.61 13.75
N GLN A 44 5.74 -9.44 13.39
CA GLN A 44 6.73 -9.29 12.32
C GLN A 44 6.28 -9.85 10.97
N LEU A 45 4.98 -9.78 10.70
CA LEU A 45 4.38 -10.28 9.46
C LEU A 45 4.53 -9.29 8.32
N GLN A 46 4.50 -9.82 7.09
CA GLN A 46 4.32 -9.01 5.91
C GLN A 46 2.84 -8.59 5.76
N PRO A 47 2.56 -7.43 5.15
CA PRO A 47 1.22 -7.08 4.71
C PRO A 47 0.61 -8.18 3.84
N SER A 48 -0.70 -8.39 3.97
CA SER A 48 -1.44 -9.32 3.11
C SER A 48 -1.64 -8.72 1.72
N ALA A 49 -1.55 -9.54 0.68
CA ALA A 49 -1.82 -9.15 -0.72
C ALA A 49 -3.10 -8.31 -0.87
N ASP A 50 -4.19 -8.70 -0.21
CA ASP A 50 -5.46 -7.97 -0.23
C ASP A 50 -5.34 -6.53 0.30
N ALA A 51 -4.58 -6.33 1.38
CA ALA A 51 -4.37 -4.99 1.93
C ALA A 51 -3.54 -4.11 0.98
N LEU A 52 -2.54 -4.70 0.32
CA LEU A 52 -1.72 -4.02 -0.69
C LEU A 52 -2.55 -3.64 -1.92
N VAL A 53 -3.42 -4.54 -2.41
CA VAL A 53 -4.32 -4.28 -3.55
C VAL A 53 -5.30 -3.16 -3.25
N VAL A 54 -5.97 -3.20 -2.09
CA VAL A 54 -6.92 -2.15 -1.69
C VAL A 54 -6.21 -0.81 -1.57
N CYS A 55 -5.03 -0.78 -0.94
CA CYS A 55 -4.23 0.43 -0.80
C CYS A 55 -3.79 0.98 -2.16
N ALA A 56 -3.23 0.13 -3.03
CA ALA A 56 -2.79 0.49 -4.38
C ALA A 56 -3.94 1.04 -5.23
N SER A 57 -5.10 0.39 -5.19
CA SER A 57 -6.31 0.82 -5.91
C SER A 57 -6.74 2.22 -5.48
N LYS A 58 -6.80 2.47 -4.16
CA LYS A 58 -7.19 3.77 -3.61
C LYS A 58 -6.19 4.88 -3.94
N LEU A 59 -4.88 4.59 -3.86
CA LEU A 59 -3.82 5.52 -4.29
C LEU A 59 -3.98 5.91 -5.76
N ASN A 60 -4.21 4.93 -6.64
CA ASN A 60 -4.39 5.18 -8.06
C ASN A 60 -5.68 5.99 -8.36
N TYR A 61 -6.76 5.72 -7.62
CA TYR A 61 -8.00 6.50 -7.73
C TYR A 61 -7.77 7.99 -7.42
N TYR A 62 -7.11 8.31 -6.30
CA TYR A 62 -6.86 9.70 -5.94
C TYR A 62 -5.82 10.36 -6.84
N ARG A 63 -4.77 9.63 -7.25
CA ARG A 63 -3.82 10.08 -8.26
C ARG A 63 -4.57 10.56 -9.51
N THR A 64 -5.40 9.69 -10.10
CA THR A 64 -6.15 10.01 -11.33
C THR A 64 -7.07 11.22 -11.14
N LYS A 65 -7.65 11.38 -9.95
CA LYS A 65 -8.49 12.54 -9.63
C LYS A 65 -7.68 13.83 -9.53
N LEU A 66 -6.48 13.78 -8.94
CA LEU A 66 -5.59 14.92 -8.74
C LEU A 66 -4.91 15.35 -10.05
N GLU A 67 -4.55 14.41 -10.93
CA GLU A 67 -3.96 14.70 -12.25
C GLU A 67 -4.91 15.53 -13.14
N ARG A 68 -6.22 15.42 -12.93
CA ARG A 68 -7.22 16.21 -13.65
C ARG A 68 -7.32 17.66 -13.19
N SER A 69 -6.69 18.02 -12.07
CA SER A 69 -6.69 19.38 -11.55
C SER A 69 -5.53 20.20 -12.12
N SER A 70 -5.78 21.48 -12.37
CA SER A 70 -4.78 22.44 -12.89
C SER A 70 -3.81 22.94 -11.81
N GLU A 71 -4.09 22.65 -10.53
CA GLU A 71 -3.32 23.15 -9.41
C GLU A 71 -1.98 22.42 -9.27
N ALA A 72 -0.89 23.19 -9.16
CA ALA A 72 0.46 22.63 -9.00
C ALA A 72 0.58 21.72 -7.76
N ARG A 73 -0.11 22.06 -6.67
CA ARG A 73 -0.16 21.23 -5.46
C ARG A 73 -0.80 19.87 -5.71
N HIS A 74 -1.90 19.83 -6.49
CA HIS A 74 -2.56 18.57 -6.82
C HIS A 74 -1.68 17.69 -7.72
N ARG A 75 -0.95 18.27 -8.66
CA ARG A 75 0.02 17.52 -9.48
C ARG A 75 1.15 16.92 -8.65
N ALA A 76 1.73 17.68 -7.71
CA ALA A 76 2.75 17.16 -6.81
C ALA A 76 2.22 15.99 -5.94
N TRP A 77 0.97 16.07 -5.48
CA TRP A 77 0.33 14.96 -4.76
C TRP A 77 0.04 13.75 -5.65
N ALA A 78 -0.34 13.97 -6.91
CA ALA A 78 -0.54 12.89 -7.86
C ALA A 78 0.76 12.10 -8.10
N GLU A 79 1.88 12.79 -8.29
CA GLU A 79 3.20 12.16 -8.44
C GLU A 79 3.58 11.33 -7.20
N ARG A 80 3.37 11.87 -6.00
CA ARG A 80 3.58 11.13 -4.75
C ARG A 80 2.71 9.88 -4.67
N PHE A 81 1.42 10.00 -4.98
CA PHE A 81 0.51 8.85 -4.97
C PHE A 81 0.86 7.82 -6.04
N ALA A 82 1.41 8.23 -7.19
CA ALA A 82 1.92 7.32 -8.20
C ALA A 82 3.11 6.52 -7.68
N ALA A 83 4.08 7.17 -7.02
CA ALA A 83 5.23 6.50 -6.43
C ALA A 83 4.82 5.52 -5.31
N LEU A 84 3.87 5.90 -4.46
CA LEU A 84 3.34 5.02 -3.42
C LEU A 84 2.56 3.83 -4.01
N HIS A 85 1.78 4.06 -5.07
CA HIS A 85 1.07 3.00 -5.79
C HIS A 85 2.06 1.99 -6.38
N GLU A 86 3.13 2.46 -7.03
CA GLU A 86 4.17 1.59 -7.59
C GLU A 86 4.83 0.72 -6.52
N LYS A 87 5.15 1.29 -5.35
CA LYS A 87 5.70 0.52 -4.22
C LYS A 87 4.75 -0.58 -3.75
N CYS A 88 3.44 -0.33 -3.68
CA CYS A 88 2.46 -1.36 -3.37
C CYS A 88 2.44 -2.48 -4.42
N THR A 89 2.51 -2.12 -5.71
CA THR A 89 2.49 -3.08 -6.81
C THR A 89 3.76 -3.93 -6.85
N VAL A 90 4.94 -3.34 -6.60
CA VAL A 90 6.20 -4.08 -6.45
C VAL A 90 6.10 -5.07 -5.29
N ALA A 91 5.66 -4.61 -4.12
CA ALA A 91 5.44 -5.45 -2.95
C ALA A 91 4.48 -6.63 -3.22
N LEU A 92 3.41 -6.37 -3.97
CA LEU A 92 2.44 -7.40 -4.36
C LEU A 92 3.07 -8.42 -5.30
N ASN A 93 3.82 -7.96 -6.30
CA ASN A 93 4.50 -8.81 -7.28
C ASN A 93 5.56 -9.70 -6.62
N GLU A 94 6.39 -9.15 -5.72
CA GLU A 94 7.35 -9.92 -4.93
C GLU A 94 6.65 -11.03 -4.12
N GLN A 95 5.50 -10.72 -3.52
CA GLN A 95 4.74 -11.67 -2.71
C GLN A 95 4.06 -12.75 -3.58
N ALA A 96 3.57 -12.38 -4.77
CA ALA A 96 3.05 -13.32 -5.76
C ALA A 96 4.16 -14.25 -6.28
N GLU A 97 5.32 -13.69 -6.61
CA GLU A 97 6.52 -14.42 -7.04
C GLU A 97 7.00 -15.42 -6.02
N ALA A 98 7.15 -15.00 -4.77
CA ALA A 98 7.51 -15.91 -3.68
C ALA A 98 6.50 -17.07 -3.55
N LYS A 99 5.20 -16.81 -3.75
CA LYS A 99 4.15 -17.84 -3.64
C LYS A 99 4.23 -18.88 -4.76
N TRP A 100 4.34 -18.47 -6.02
CA TRP A 100 4.41 -19.43 -7.12
C TRP A 100 5.78 -20.09 -7.27
N ARG A 101 6.89 -19.43 -6.91
CA ARG A 101 8.21 -20.08 -6.88
C ARG A 101 8.31 -21.21 -5.87
N VAL A 102 7.61 -21.10 -4.73
CA VAL A 102 7.48 -22.21 -3.79
C VAL A 102 6.68 -23.36 -4.40
N ALA A 103 5.66 -23.06 -5.20
CA ALA A 103 4.86 -24.05 -5.92
C ALA A 103 5.60 -24.71 -7.09
N GLU A 104 6.54 -24.02 -7.74
CA GLU A 104 7.40 -24.55 -8.82
C GLU A 104 8.38 -25.66 -8.40
N ARG A 105 8.42 -26.07 -7.12
CA ARG A 105 9.13 -27.29 -6.69
C ARG A 105 8.53 -28.59 -7.24
N MET A 106 7.46 -28.56 -8.03
CA MET A 106 6.85 -29.72 -8.68
C MET A 106 7.02 -29.71 -10.21
N GLY A 107 8.27 -29.83 -10.65
CA GLY A 107 8.62 -30.05 -12.07
C GLY A 107 9.98 -30.72 -12.29
N ALA A 108 10.61 -31.25 -11.22
CA ALA A 108 11.80 -32.08 -11.31
C ALA A 108 11.51 -33.42 -10.62
N ALA A 109 10.83 -34.30 -11.35
CA ALA A 109 10.79 -35.74 -11.11
C ALA A 109 10.91 -36.44 -12.46
#